data_AF-A0A7I7KXG7-F1
#
_entry.id   AF-A0A7I7KXG7-F1
#
_cell.length_a   1.000
_cell.length_b   1.000
_cell.length_c   1.000
_cell.angle_alpha   90.00
_cell.angle_beta   90.00
_cell.angle_gamma   90.00
#
_symmetry.space_group_name_H-M   'P 1'
#
loop_
_entity.id
_entity.type
_entity.pdbx_description
1 polymer ?
#
loop_
_entity_poly.entity_id
_entity_poly.type
_entity_poly.pdbx_seq_one_letter_code
_entity_poly.pdbx_strand_id
1 'polypeptide(L)'
;MNSCRLTLTLTLAAAAGGLVGAALLSGAVAVADTIAADPLAADSFDASSYTFVPVAPEKVTGLYNMATAPPGINESVQGYQQFDVVDGDGNTDGTFFGYESTSPYLSPYVSPSSDANLVTSQVLYVSPDAPGYTDSSGVAPPADSIISTTTSFGGEIQHIYSAIPDADGIDTVTDVLKSPFGTFDISPFVDSLDFDAADVAPALPDGITSTADPVITAVNGLPPLTIALQGYQPFEVDSNPDATFNAVETTTRDGLGFHTEAFLVTKDTGTADSLPVGSIYNIIDYSNMSNVYSSIPQADGIDKVTDTLIDTTTGQTTDLTYLFAPYDASLGLNDGTALHPITFGDATIHPISGAQEAFTGINGLPPGNASIQGTDTFGIYSGGSDTPSTTFTADVTNIQEMFYSHYSEALLVTDSSDPTVLPDGSIIDMTTYGSGFASVYADLPGLGTDGHNLITDTLVTPFGNTDLTSLIDASAGLSPSDGLVTFLDAPWLDLFNSF
;
A
#
# COMPACT_ATOMS: atom_id res chain seq x y z
N MET A 1 -42.71 25.56 19.70
CA MET A 1 -41.68 24.81 20.47
C MET A 1 -42.00 23.34 20.34
N ASN A 2 -41.48 22.71 19.29
CA ASN A 2 -41.47 21.26 19.13
C ASN A 2 -40.04 20.92 18.69
N SER A 3 -39.24 20.43 19.62
CA SER A 3 -37.87 19.99 19.35
C SER A 3 -37.93 18.66 18.62
N CYS A 4 -37.52 18.66 17.36
CA CYS A 4 -37.26 17.44 16.61
C CYS A 4 -35.91 16.88 17.09
N ARG A 5 -35.93 15.78 17.84
CA ARG A 5 -34.74 14.99 18.16
C ARG A 5 -34.54 14.01 17.01
N LEU A 6 -33.49 14.22 16.23
CA LEU A 6 -32.99 13.23 15.27
C LEU A 6 -32.14 12.24 16.07
N THR A 7 -32.68 11.04 16.30
CA THR A 7 -31.93 9.91 16.86
C THR A 7 -31.35 9.15 15.67
N LEU A 8 -30.03 9.24 15.48
CA LEU A 8 -29.31 8.44 14.50
C LEU A 8 -28.94 7.11 15.17
N THR A 9 -29.58 6.02 14.76
CA THR A 9 -29.22 4.66 15.20
C THR A 9 -28.26 4.08 14.17
N LEU A 10 -26.95 4.13 14.45
CA LEU A 10 -25.92 3.47 13.65
C LEU A 10 -25.96 1.97 13.97
N THR A 11 -26.19 1.13 12.95
CA THR A 11 -26.16 -0.33 13.11
C THR A 11 -24.86 -0.83 12.50
N LEU A 12 -23.96 -1.32 13.36
CA LEU A 12 -22.65 -1.87 13.01
C LEU A 12 -22.79 -3.14 12.16
N ALA A 13 -22.07 -3.17 11.04
CA ALA A 13 -21.56 -4.39 10.42
C ALA A 13 -20.15 -4.08 9.92
N ALA A 14 -19.16 -4.81 10.42
CA ALA A 14 -17.80 -4.83 9.90
C ALA A 14 -17.85 -5.34 8.45
N ALA A 15 -17.95 -4.39 7.50
CA ALA A 15 -17.86 -4.52 6.03
C ALA A 15 -18.15 -3.16 5.34
N ALA A 16 -17.82 -2.02 5.96
CA ALA A 16 -18.40 -0.72 5.62
C ALA A 16 -17.47 0.25 4.85
N GLY A 17 -16.54 -0.25 4.03
CA GLY A 17 -15.88 0.56 3.00
C GLY A 17 -16.66 0.65 1.67
N GLY A 18 -17.50 -0.34 1.36
CA GLY A 18 -18.05 -0.52 0.01
C GLY A 18 -19.44 0.07 -0.29
N LEU A 19 -20.18 0.61 0.69
CA LEU A 19 -21.62 0.86 0.50
C LEU A 19 -22.04 2.30 0.18
N VAL A 20 -21.12 3.28 0.20
CA VAL A 20 -21.45 4.69 -0.17
C VAL A 20 -21.24 4.95 -1.67
N GLY A 21 -20.43 4.15 -2.37
CA GLY A 21 -20.17 4.30 -3.81
C GLY A 21 -21.29 3.80 -4.75
N ALA A 22 -22.19 2.93 -4.28
CA ALA A 22 -23.12 2.21 -5.16
C ALA A 22 -24.43 2.95 -5.51
N ALA A 23 -24.67 4.17 -5.02
CA ALA A 23 -26.00 4.81 -5.09
C ALA A 23 -26.22 5.81 -6.24
N LEU A 24 -25.24 6.08 -7.12
CA LEU A 24 -25.38 7.07 -8.20
C LEU A 24 -25.03 6.49 -9.58
N LEU A 25 -25.78 5.47 -10.01
CA LEU A 25 -25.79 5.05 -11.42
C LEU A 25 -26.68 5.98 -12.26
N SER A 26 -26.11 6.65 -13.25
CA SER A 26 -26.79 7.06 -14.49
C SER A 26 -25.76 7.14 -15.60
N GLY A 27 -25.88 6.27 -16.60
CA GLY A 27 -24.91 6.13 -17.68
C GLY A 27 -24.71 7.40 -18.51
N ALA A 28 -23.50 7.55 -19.03
CA ALA A 28 -23.17 8.53 -20.06
C ALA A 28 -22.23 7.92 -21.12
N VAL A 29 -22.42 8.40 -22.33
CA VAL A 29 -21.87 7.93 -23.60
C VAL A 29 -20.44 8.42 -23.79
N ALA A 30 -19.59 7.57 -24.35
CA ALA A 30 -18.19 7.83 -24.66
C ALA A 30 -17.99 9.05 -25.57
N VAL A 31 -17.08 9.95 -25.15
CA VAL A 31 -16.36 10.88 -26.02
C VAL A 31 -14.89 10.70 -25.66
N ALA A 32 -14.06 10.33 -26.64
CA ALA A 32 -12.63 10.22 -26.50
C ALA A 32 -12.02 11.63 -26.44
N ASP A 33 -11.37 11.97 -25.34
CA ASP A 33 -10.39 13.05 -25.30
C ASP A 33 -9.17 12.58 -24.51
N THR A 34 -8.00 12.89 -25.04
CA THR A 34 -6.69 12.40 -24.57
C THR A 34 -6.20 13.36 -23.49
N ILE A 35 -6.10 12.88 -22.25
CA ILE A 35 -5.57 13.66 -21.14
C ILE A 35 -4.10 13.28 -21.02
N ALA A 36 -3.23 14.26 -21.18
CA ALA A 36 -1.84 14.11 -20.79
C ALA A 36 -1.83 14.19 -19.27
N ALA A 37 -1.69 13.04 -18.60
CA ALA A 37 -1.40 13.04 -17.18
C ALA A 37 -0.05 13.74 -16.98
N ASP A 38 -0.02 14.71 -16.05
CA ASP A 38 1.23 15.18 -15.47
C ASP A 38 1.89 13.95 -14.83
N PRO A 39 3.21 13.72 -14.99
CA PRO A 39 3.89 12.66 -14.25
C PRO A 39 3.53 12.73 -12.76
N LEU A 40 3.70 11.62 -12.03
CA LEU A 40 3.67 11.54 -10.55
C LEU A 40 4.75 12.42 -9.90
N ALA A 41 4.88 13.67 -10.33
CA ALA A 41 5.49 14.73 -9.58
C ALA A 41 4.58 14.93 -8.38
N ALA A 42 5.11 14.61 -7.19
CA ALA A 42 4.48 15.08 -5.98
C ALA A 42 4.13 16.57 -6.13
N ASP A 43 2.88 16.90 -5.85
CA ASP A 43 2.49 18.29 -5.85
C ASP A 43 3.17 19.00 -4.68
N SER A 44 3.53 20.26 -4.90
CA SER A 44 3.92 21.10 -3.78
C SER A 44 2.72 21.26 -2.85
N PHE A 45 2.89 21.03 -1.55
CA PHE A 45 1.80 21.15 -0.60
C PHE A 45 2.15 22.10 0.55
N ASP A 46 1.13 22.82 1.01
CA ASP A 46 1.25 23.79 2.09
C ASP A 46 0.91 23.15 3.44
N ALA A 47 1.93 22.85 4.24
CA ALA A 47 1.75 22.54 5.65
C ALA A 47 2.23 23.74 6.47
N SER A 48 1.32 24.39 7.20
CA SER A 48 1.63 25.60 7.99
C SER A 48 2.03 26.83 7.13
N SER A 49 3.09 27.55 7.51
CA SER A 49 3.64 28.71 6.78
C SER A 49 4.70 28.34 5.72
N TYR A 50 4.91 27.04 5.50
CA TYR A 50 5.89 26.50 4.58
C TYR A 50 5.21 25.69 3.48
N THR A 51 5.83 25.69 2.30
CA THR A 51 5.47 24.84 1.17
C THR A 51 6.56 23.80 1.00
N PHE A 52 6.21 22.52 0.92
CA PHE A 52 7.18 21.48 0.60
C PHE A 52 7.17 21.22 -0.90
N VAL A 53 8.34 21.17 -1.51
CA VAL A 53 8.50 21.05 -2.95
C VAL A 53 9.42 19.86 -3.24
N PRO A 54 9.01 18.86 -4.03
CA PRO A 54 9.90 17.77 -4.37
C PRO A 54 11.12 18.27 -5.17
N VAL A 55 12.28 17.73 -4.85
CA VAL A 55 13.57 18.10 -5.49
C VAL A 55 13.87 17.19 -6.68
N ALA A 56 13.30 15.99 -6.69
CA ALA A 56 13.43 14.98 -7.74
C ALA A 56 12.14 14.16 -7.81
N PRO A 57 11.90 13.42 -8.91
CA PRO A 57 10.79 12.47 -8.98
C PRO A 57 10.85 11.40 -7.89
N GLU A 58 9.69 10.86 -7.54
CA GLU A 58 9.56 9.78 -6.56
C GLU A 58 10.35 8.57 -7.00
N LYS A 59 11.16 8.02 -6.08
CA LYS A 59 11.74 6.70 -6.27
C LYS A 59 10.76 5.67 -5.75
N VAL A 60 10.02 5.07 -6.68
CA VAL A 60 9.01 4.05 -6.41
C VAL A 60 9.65 2.78 -5.84
N THR A 61 9.02 2.21 -4.82
CA THR A 61 9.43 0.99 -4.13
C THR A 61 8.28 0.01 -3.89
N GLY A 62 7.08 0.34 -4.36
CA GLY A 62 5.92 -0.55 -4.25
C GLY A 62 4.68 0.06 -4.89
N LEU A 63 3.66 -0.77 -5.05
CA LEU A 63 2.32 -0.36 -5.45
C LEU A 63 1.26 -1.15 -4.69
N TYR A 64 0.05 -0.59 -4.64
CA TYR A 64 -1.16 -1.28 -4.22
C TYR A 64 -2.06 -1.53 -5.41
N ASN A 65 -2.74 -2.67 -5.42
CA ASN A 65 -3.66 -3.04 -6.49
C ASN A 65 -5.07 -2.42 -6.27
N MET A 66 -5.97 -2.66 -7.22
CA MET A 66 -7.37 -2.21 -7.14
C MET A 66 -8.22 -2.85 -6.03
N ALA A 67 -7.75 -3.95 -5.44
CA ALA A 67 -8.46 -4.75 -4.43
C ALA A 67 -7.86 -4.58 -3.03
N THR A 68 -7.05 -3.54 -2.82
CA THR A 68 -6.39 -3.26 -1.55
C THR A 68 -7.41 -3.04 -0.44
N ALA A 69 -7.26 -3.74 0.67
CA ALA A 69 -8.08 -3.48 1.84
C ALA A 69 -7.54 -2.25 2.60
N PRO A 70 -8.45 -1.45 3.19
CA PRO A 70 -8.06 -0.47 4.19
C PRO A 70 -7.19 -1.11 5.28
N PRO A 71 -6.19 -0.40 5.81
CA PRO A 71 -5.94 1.04 5.61
C PRO A 71 -5.27 1.43 4.29
N GLY A 72 -4.79 0.47 3.50
CA GLY A 72 -4.17 0.73 2.20
C GLY A 72 -5.15 1.39 1.23
N ILE A 73 -4.64 2.30 0.41
CA ILE A 73 -5.38 2.97 -0.65
C ILE A 73 -5.16 2.19 -1.95
N ASN A 74 -6.25 1.87 -2.63
CA ASN A 74 -6.21 1.24 -3.95
C ASN A 74 -5.36 2.05 -4.94
N GLU A 75 -4.60 1.34 -5.78
CA GLU A 75 -3.78 1.93 -6.84
C GLU A 75 -2.78 2.98 -6.35
N SER A 76 -2.44 2.97 -5.06
CA SER A 76 -1.42 3.88 -4.56
C SER A 76 -0.02 3.39 -4.92
N VAL A 77 0.82 4.31 -5.36
CA VAL A 77 2.24 4.10 -5.59
C VAL A 77 2.97 4.50 -4.32
N GLN A 78 3.92 3.68 -3.88
CA GLN A 78 4.75 3.95 -2.72
C GLN A 78 6.18 4.18 -3.14
N GLY A 79 6.88 5.04 -2.42
CA GLY A 79 8.26 5.36 -2.71
C GLY A 79 8.86 6.32 -1.70
N TYR A 80 9.93 6.98 -2.11
CA TYR A 80 10.54 8.04 -1.33
C TYR A 80 11.19 9.09 -2.23
N GLN A 81 11.29 10.30 -1.71
CA GLN A 81 12.01 11.38 -2.38
C GLN A 81 12.42 12.48 -1.40
N GLN A 82 13.23 13.39 -1.92
CA GLN A 82 13.68 14.57 -1.21
C GLN A 82 12.75 15.74 -1.46
N PHE A 83 12.49 16.52 -0.42
CA PHE A 83 11.72 17.75 -0.45
C PHE A 83 12.55 18.94 0.02
N ASP A 84 12.38 20.07 -0.66
CA ASP A 84 12.76 21.40 -0.21
C ASP A 84 11.65 21.96 0.69
N VAL A 85 12.04 22.62 1.77
CA VAL A 85 11.14 23.40 2.63
C VAL A 85 11.23 24.86 2.20
N VAL A 86 10.18 25.38 1.58
CA VAL A 86 10.15 26.72 0.98
C VAL A 86 9.33 27.67 1.84
N ASP A 87 9.92 28.80 2.22
CA ASP A 87 9.23 29.85 2.99
C ASP A 87 8.22 30.65 2.13
N GLY A 88 7.44 31.53 2.77
CA GLY A 88 6.46 32.37 2.06
C GLY A 88 7.07 33.43 1.12
N ASP A 89 8.39 33.64 1.17
CA ASP A 89 9.13 34.51 0.26
C ASP A 89 9.75 33.72 -0.93
N GLY A 90 9.60 32.38 -0.95
CA GLY A 90 10.10 31.48 -1.98
C GLY A 90 11.53 31.00 -1.78
N ASN A 91 12.12 31.16 -0.59
CA ASN A 91 13.47 30.68 -0.28
C ASN A 91 13.42 29.25 0.28
N THR A 92 14.35 28.39 -0.16
CA THR A 92 14.58 27.08 0.47
C THR A 92 15.25 27.26 1.83
N ASP A 93 14.51 27.00 2.89
CA ASP A 93 14.94 27.09 4.29
C ASP A 93 15.46 25.75 4.84
N GLY A 94 15.24 24.64 4.14
CA GLY A 94 15.69 23.32 4.57
C GLY A 94 15.38 22.24 3.54
N THR A 95 15.79 21.02 3.82
CA THR A 95 15.43 19.85 3.02
C THR A 95 15.20 18.64 3.92
N PHE A 96 14.33 17.73 3.53
CA PHE A 96 14.16 16.44 4.20
C PHE A 96 13.86 15.33 3.19
N PHE A 97 13.98 14.09 3.62
CA PHE A 97 13.50 12.93 2.88
C PHE A 97 12.27 12.38 3.57
N GLY A 98 11.31 11.92 2.78
CA GLY A 98 10.17 11.18 3.32
C GLY A 98 9.81 10.01 2.42
N TYR A 99 9.28 8.99 3.07
CA TYR A 99 8.52 7.96 2.37
C TYR A 99 7.17 8.54 2.02
N GLU A 100 6.71 8.25 0.82
CA GLU A 100 5.49 8.80 0.25
C GLU A 100 4.61 7.67 -0.26
N SER A 101 3.31 7.91 -0.21
CA SER A 101 2.34 7.17 -1.01
C SER A 101 1.44 8.15 -1.72
N THR A 102 1.39 8.04 -3.05
CA THR A 102 0.52 8.82 -3.92
C THR A 102 -0.60 7.95 -4.47
N SER A 103 -1.83 8.45 -4.47
CA SER A 103 -2.95 7.82 -5.17
C SER A 103 -3.54 8.83 -6.14
N PRO A 104 -3.37 8.64 -7.46
CA PRO A 104 -3.90 9.56 -8.46
C PRO A 104 -5.43 9.43 -8.63
N TYR A 105 -6.03 8.30 -8.20
CA TYR A 105 -7.43 7.98 -8.46
C TYR A 105 -8.16 7.40 -7.24
N LEU A 106 -8.54 8.25 -6.28
CA LEU A 106 -9.48 7.82 -5.23
C LEU A 106 -10.92 7.58 -5.73
N SER A 107 -11.22 7.93 -7.00
CA SER A 107 -12.54 7.71 -7.59
C SER A 107 -12.46 6.93 -8.90
N PRO A 108 -12.70 5.61 -8.88
CA PRO A 108 -12.49 4.76 -10.06
C PRO A 108 -13.51 4.96 -11.21
N TYR A 109 -14.50 5.86 -11.09
CA TYR A 109 -15.63 5.89 -12.04
C TYR A 109 -16.20 7.27 -12.43
N VAL A 110 -15.56 8.38 -12.07
CA VAL A 110 -15.95 9.67 -12.66
C VAL A 110 -15.21 9.82 -13.98
N SER A 111 -15.97 9.94 -15.08
CA SER A 111 -15.39 10.10 -16.41
C SER A 111 -14.31 11.19 -16.39
N PRO A 112 -13.06 10.87 -16.77
CA PRO A 112 -11.93 11.78 -16.63
C PRO A 112 -12.00 12.98 -17.57
N SER A 113 -13.06 13.15 -18.36
CA SER A 113 -13.23 14.20 -19.39
C SER A 113 -12.98 15.67 -18.96
N SER A 114 -12.68 15.92 -17.68
CA SER A 114 -11.99 17.11 -17.23
C SER A 114 -11.20 16.82 -15.94
N ASP A 115 -9.96 17.31 -15.83
CA ASP A 115 -9.13 17.30 -14.60
C ASP A 115 -9.87 17.82 -13.35
N ALA A 116 -10.96 18.58 -13.57
CA ALA A 116 -11.85 19.11 -12.55
C ALA A 116 -12.56 18.08 -11.65
N ASN A 117 -12.44 16.77 -11.89
CA ASN A 117 -13.03 15.73 -11.03
C ASN A 117 -11.99 14.78 -10.40
N LEU A 118 -10.70 15.03 -10.61
CA LEU A 118 -9.65 14.21 -10.02
C LEU A 118 -9.64 14.37 -8.49
N VAL A 119 -9.50 13.25 -7.81
CA VAL A 119 -9.28 13.17 -6.37
C VAL A 119 -7.93 12.50 -6.19
N THR A 120 -6.94 13.27 -5.79
CA THR A 120 -5.59 12.78 -5.52
C THR A 120 -5.35 12.75 -4.02
N SER A 121 -4.55 11.80 -3.57
CA SER A 121 -4.08 11.76 -2.20
C SER A 121 -2.58 11.55 -2.17
N GLN A 122 -1.94 12.21 -1.23
CA GLN A 122 -0.53 12.10 -0.92
C GLN A 122 -0.43 11.95 0.59
N VAL A 123 0.32 10.95 1.05
CA VAL A 123 0.71 10.81 2.44
C VAL A 123 2.22 10.66 2.51
N LEU A 124 2.82 11.37 3.45
CA LEU A 124 4.24 11.48 3.65
C LEU A 124 4.57 11.09 5.09
N TYR A 125 5.60 10.29 5.28
CA TYR A 125 6.23 10.01 6.56
C TYR A 125 7.68 10.47 6.51
N VAL A 126 8.05 11.39 7.41
CA VAL A 126 9.40 11.95 7.47
C VAL A 126 10.32 10.99 8.22
N SER A 127 11.23 10.37 7.48
CA SER A 127 12.13 9.36 8.03
C SER A 127 13.56 9.90 8.13
N PRO A 128 14.24 9.76 9.29
CA PRO A 128 15.66 10.03 9.40
C PRO A 128 16.51 8.93 8.73
N ASP A 129 15.93 7.74 8.53
CA ASP A 129 16.58 6.58 7.93
C ASP A 129 16.54 6.59 6.40
N ALA A 130 15.78 7.52 5.81
CA ALA A 130 15.81 7.72 4.38
C ALA A 130 17.20 8.21 3.92
N PRO A 131 17.78 7.65 2.84
CA PRO A 131 19.12 7.99 2.41
C PRO A 131 19.30 9.48 2.10
N GLY A 132 20.22 10.15 2.79
CA GLY A 132 20.57 11.56 2.51
C GLY A 132 19.88 12.60 3.37
N TYR A 133 19.21 12.21 4.46
CA TYR A 133 18.62 13.15 5.42
C TYR A 133 19.65 14.14 6.00
N THR A 134 19.40 15.45 5.80
CA THR A 134 20.15 16.52 6.47
C THR A 134 19.21 17.68 6.84
N ASP A 135 18.76 17.73 8.09
CA ASP A 135 18.10 18.93 8.64
C ASP A 135 19.13 19.90 9.23
N SER A 136 19.87 20.58 8.36
CA SER A 136 20.89 21.52 8.81
C SER A 136 20.32 22.85 9.34
N SER A 137 19.02 23.11 9.11
CA SER A 137 18.37 24.38 9.45
C SER A 137 17.45 24.29 10.66
N GLY A 138 16.98 23.10 11.06
CA GLY A 138 15.98 22.93 12.11
C GLY A 138 14.57 23.34 11.66
N VAL A 139 14.36 23.47 10.35
CA VAL A 139 13.11 23.95 9.74
C VAL A 139 12.34 22.81 9.08
N ALA A 140 13.03 21.70 8.74
CA ALA A 140 12.34 20.50 8.29
C ALA A 140 11.41 19.97 9.40
N PRO A 141 10.30 19.30 9.03
CA PRO A 141 9.55 18.54 10.01
C PRO A 141 10.50 17.53 10.69
N PRO A 142 10.37 17.33 12.01
CA PRO A 142 11.13 16.33 12.72
C PRO A 142 10.85 14.93 12.17
N ALA A 143 11.77 14.00 12.43
CA ALA A 143 11.56 12.58 12.23
C ALA A 143 10.22 12.14 12.84
N ASP A 144 9.58 11.14 12.22
CA ASP A 144 8.28 10.59 12.60
C ASP A 144 7.07 11.48 12.30
N SER A 145 7.28 12.65 11.68
CA SER A 145 6.16 13.48 11.20
C SER A 145 5.37 12.77 10.11
N ILE A 146 4.04 12.77 10.23
CA ILE A 146 3.12 12.39 9.14
C ILE A 146 2.42 13.60 8.60
N ILE A 147 2.39 13.73 7.28
CA ILE A 147 1.68 14.81 6.61
C ILE A 147 0.90 14.22 5.43
N SER A 148 -0.37 14.58 5.31
CA SER A 148 -1.22 14.10 4.23
C SER A 148 -1.98 15.24 3.60
N THR A 149 -2.07 15.21 2.27
CA THR A 149 -2.91 16.11 1.49
C THR A 149 -3.79 15.27 0.58
N THR A 150 -5.11 15.47 0.69
CA THR A 150 -6.07 14.95 -0.27
C THR A 150 -6.71 16.12 -1.00
N THR A 151 -6.59 16.15 -2.32
CA THR A 151 -7.23 17.17 -3.16
C THR A 151 -8.44 16.59 -3.87
N SER A 152 -9.44 17.41 -4.13
CA SER A 152 -10.65 17.01 -4.84
C SER A 152 -11.17 18.13 -5.72
N PHE A 153 -11.87 17.76 -6.77
CA PHE A 153 -12.51 18.68 -7.71
C PHE A 153 -11.50 19.64 -8.38
N GLY A 154 -10.37 19.10 -8.87
CA GLY A 154 -9.31 19.91 -9.47
C GLY A 154 -8.64 20.87 -8.47
N GLY A 155 -8.56 20.48 -7.20
CA GLY A 155 -7.93 21.25 -6.13
C GLY A 155 -8.81 22.30 -5.45
N GLU A 156 -10.10 22.42 -5.82
CA GLU A 156 -11.03 23.35 -5.15
C GLU A 156 -11.22 23.00 -3.67
N ILE A 157 -11.17 21.71 -3.34
CA ILE A 157 -11.22 21.21 -1.97
C ILE A 157 -9.88 20.54 -1.67
N GLN A 158 -9.28 20.89 -0.54
CA GLN A 158 -8.08 20.24 -0.02
C GLN A 158 -8.31 19.88 1.44
N HIS A 159 -7.99 18.65 1.80
CA HIS A 159 -7.97 18.16 3.17
C HIS A 159 -6.51 17.91 3.53
N ILE A 160 -6.02 18.61 4.54
CA ILE A 160 -4.61 18.62 4.94
C ILE A 160 -4.54 18.18 6.39
N TYR A 161 -3.89 17.05 6.62
CA TYR A 161 -3.63 16.50 7.94
C TYR A 161 -2.13 16.55 8.24
N SER A 162 -1.77 16.81 9.50
CA SER A 162 -0.41 16.60 9.99
C SER A 162 -0.40 16.08 11.42
N ALA A 163 0.50 15.14 11.72
CA ALA A 163 0.93 14.80 13.07
C ALA A 163 2.44 15.06 13.13
N ILE A 164 2.85 16.02 13.94
CA ILE A 164 4.25 16.48 14.01
C ILE A 164 4.75 16.37 15.44
N PRO A 165 5.75 15.52 15.74
CA PRO A 165 6.26 15.35 17.09
C PRO A 165 6.98 16.60 17.57
N ASP A 166 6.76 16.95 18.84
CA ASP A 166 7.54 17.97 19.53
C ASP A 166 8.81 17.38 20.18
N ALA A 167 9.60 18.24 20.85
CA ALA A 167 10.84 17.83 21.49
C ALA A 167 10.64 16.87 22.69
N ASP A 168 9.42 16.79 23.22
CA ASP A 168 9.03 15.88 24.30
C ASP A 168 8.40 14.58 23.75
N GLY A 169 8.29 14.44 22.43
CA GLY A 169 7.67 13.29 21.75
C GLY A 169 6.14 13.33 21.79
N ILE A 170 5.53 14.50 22.00
CA ILE A 170 4.08 14.69 21.91
C ILE A 170 3.78 15.30 20.55
N ASP A 171 2.91 14.65 19.78
CA ASP A 171 2.54 15.15 18.47
C ASP A 171 1.57 16.32 18.55
N THR A 172 1.83 17.31 17.71
CA THR A 172 0.87 18.35 17.37
C THR A 172 0.06 17.88 16.17
N VAL A 173 -1.17 17.42 16.43
CA VAL A 173 -2.11 17.04 15.40
C VAL A 173 -2.83 18.27 14.86
N THR A 174 -2.83 18.43 13.54
CA THR A 174 -3.64 19.43 12.83
C THR A 174 -4.42 18.80 11.70
N ASP A 175 -5.64 19.27 11.50
CA ASP A 175 -6.49 18.83 10.40
C ASP A 175 -7.32 20.01 9.86
N VAL A 176 -7.13 20.32 8.59
CA VAL A 176 -7.67 21.50 7.93
C VAL A 176 -8.33 21.13 6.60
N LEU A 177 -9.61 21.53 6.46
CA LEU A 177 -10.34 21.49 5.21
C LEU A 177 -10.35 22.88 4.55
N LYS A 178 -9.65 23.03 3.43
CA LYS A 178 -9.72 24.21 2.54
C LYS A 178 -10.80 23.99 1.48
N SER A 179 -11.61 25.01 1.23
CA SER A 179 -12.67 24.99 0.21
C SER A 179 -12.90 26.39 -0.37
N PRO A 180 -13.71 26.55 -1.44
CA PRO A 180 -14.10 27.86 -1.96
C PRO A 180 -14.90 28.71 -0.94
N PHE A 181 -15.42 28.09 0.12
CA PHE A 181 -16.19 28.75 1.17
C PHE A 181 -15.33 29.19 2.36
N GLY A 182 -14.04 28.84 2.35
CA GLY A 182 -13.09 29.17 3.41
C GLY A 182 -12.32 27.96 3.92
N THR A 183 -11.51 28.21 4.94
CA THR A 183 -10.69 27.23 5.65
C THR A 183 -11.39 26.85 6.96
N PHE A 184 -11.58 25.55 7.17
CA PHE A 184 -12.19 24.98 8.35
C PHE A 184 -11.15 24.15 9.10
N ASP A 185 -10.84 24.55 10.33
CA ASP A 185 -10.02 23.78 11.24
C ASP A 185 -10.90 22.71 11.91
N ILE A 186 -10.58 21.45 11.65
CA ILE A 186 -11.26 20.27 12.20
C ILE A 186 -10.37 19.50 13.19
N SER A 187 -9.16 20.00 13.51
CA SER A 187 -8.25 19.44 14.52
C SER A 187 -8.95 19.12 15.85
N PRO A 188 -9.84 20.00 16.42
CA PRO A 188 -10.51 19.69 17.69
C PRO A 188 -11.41 18.44 17.64
N PHE A 189 -11.90 18.06 16.46
CA PHE A 189 -12.66 16.83 16.28
C PHE A 189 -11.71 15.62 16.27
N VAL A 190 -10.60 15.70 15.55
CA VAL A 190 -9.57 14.66 15.50
C VAL A 190 -8.95 14.41 16.88
N ASP A 191 -8.57 15.48 17.59
CA ASP A 191 -8.09 15.42 18.97
C ASP A 191 -9.10 14.72 19.89
N SER A 192 -10.41 14.90 19.65
CA SER A 192 -11.45 14.25 20.45
C SER A 192 -11.60 12.75 20.18
N LEU A 193 -11.09 12.28 19.04
CA LEU A 193 -10.99 10.87 18.70
C LEU A 193 -9.69 10.25 19.24
N ASP A 194 -8.77 11.06 19.78
CA ASP A 194 -7.43 10.63 20.18
C ASP A 194 -6.72 9.92 19.01
N PHE A 195 -6.85 10.48 17.79
CA PHE A 195 -6.20 9.93 16.60
C PHE A 195 -4.90 10.67 16.32
N ASP A 196 -3.84 9.89 16.21
CA ASP A 196 -2.50 10.36 15.92
C ASP A 196 -1.85 9.40 14.93
N ALA A 197 -1.53 9.89 13.73
CA ALA A 197 -0.97 9.05 12.71
C ALA A 197 0.51 8.73 12.96
N ALA A 198 1.24 9.58 13.72
CA ALA A 198 2.64 9.36 14.04
C ALA A 198 2.80 8.31 15.15
N ASP A 199 1.86 8.24 16.09
CA ASP A 199 1.84 7.24 17.16
C ASP A 199 1.02 6.00 16.77
N VAL A 200 1.64 5.08 16.03
CA VAL A 200 1.07 3.76 15.73
C VAL A 200 1.73 2.72 16.61
N ALA A 201 1.14 2.49 17.80
CA ALA A 201 1.67 1.51 18.74
C ALA A 201 1.62 0.08 18.15
N PRO A 202 2.69 -0.72 18.32
CA PRO A 202 2.66 -2.13 17.93
C PRO A 202 1.67 -2.91 18.81
N ALA A 203 0.95 -3.82 18.18
CA ALA A 203 0.09 -4.83 18.76
C ALA A 203 0.72 -6.21 18.54
N LEU A 204 1.75 -6.55 19.32
CA LEU A 204 2.49 -7.80 19.15
C LEU A 204 1.76 -9.03 19.73
N PRO A 205 1.93 -10.23 19.14
CA PRO A 205 1.35 -11.45 19.69
C PRO A 205 1.97 -11.81 21.02
N ASP A 206 1.14 -12.36 21.92
CA ASP A 206 1.62 -12.97 23.16
C ASP A 206 2.75 -13.97 22.87
N GLY A 207 3.93 -13.71 23.44
CA GLY A 207 5.10 -14.59 23.31
C GLY A 207 6.09 -14.18 22.22
N ILE A 208 5.90 -13.02 21.56
CA ILE A 208 6.85 -12.42 20.61
C ILE A 208 7.15 -11.00 21.08
N THR A 209 8.43 -10.64 21.11
CA THR A 209 8.89 -9.31 21.50
C THR A 209 9.82 -8.75 20.43
N SER A 210 9.69 -7.47 20.09
CA SER A 210 10.64 -6.78 19.23
C SER A 210 11.96 -6.52 19.96
N THR A 211 13.06 -6.66 19.21
CA THR A 211 14.43 -6.48 19.75
C THR A 211 15.06 -5.14 19.38
N ALA A 212 14.40 -4.40 18.48
CA ALA A 212 14.76 -3.05 18.07
C ALA A 212 13.52 -2.29 17.58
N ASP A 213 13.61 -0.97 17.49
CA ASP A 213 12.58 -0.14 16.86
C ASP A 213 12.45 -0.49 15.36
N PRO A 214 11.26 -0.36 14.77
CA PRO A 214 11.06 -0.70 13.37
C PRO A 214 11.74 0.33 12.47
N VAL A 215 12.29 -0.14 11.35
CA VAL A 215 12.78 0.73 10.28
C VAL A 215 11.65 0.89 9.28
N ILE A 216 10.99 2.04 9.29
CA ILE A 216 9.90 2.35 8.37
C ILE A 216 10.47 2.54 6.96
N THR A 217 9.85 1.88 5.99
CA THR A 217 10.23 1.91 4.57
C THR A 217 9.10 2.23 3.62
N ALA A 218 7.85 2.33 4.12
CA ALA A 218 6.73 2.81 3.34
C ALA A 218 5.61 3.35 4.24
N VAL A 219 4.77 4.20 3.67
CA VAL A 219 3.57 4.75 4.32
C VAL A 219 2.37 4.55 3.38
N ASN A 220 1.17 4.45 3.94
CA ASN A 220 -0.08 4.46 3.19
C ASN A 220 -1.26 4.93 4.05
N GLY A 221 -2.39 5.25 3.44
CA GLY A 221 -3.65 5.56 4.13
C GLY A 221 -4.14 6.99 3.95
N LEU A 222 -5.31 7.28 4.54
CA LEU A 222 -6.02 8.56 4.44
C LEU A 222 -6.20 9.20 5.83
N PRO A 223 -5.17 9.77 6.47
CA PRO A 223 -5.33 10.43 7.76
C PRO A 223 -6.39 11.54 7.75
N PRO A 224 -7.17 11.72 8.84
CA PRO A 224 -7.17 10.96 10.08
C PRO A 224 -8.07 9.71 10.05
N LEU A 225 -8.54 9.28 8.87
CA LEU A 225 -9.39 8.10 8.77
C LEU A 225 -8.59 6.82 9.03
N THR A 226 -7.48 6.65 8.34
CA THR A 226 -6.57 5.50 8.47
C THR A 226 -5.12 5.88 8.18
N ILE A 227 -4.18 5.15 8.78
CA ILE A 227 -2.77 5.17 8.41
C ILE A 227 -2.21 3.74 8.46
N ALA A 228 -1.24 3.45 7.61
CA ALA A 228 -0.40 2.27 7.62
C ALA A 228 1.06 2.68 7.55
N LEU A 229 1.87 2.21 8.49
CA LEU A 229 3.31 2.36 8.48
C LEU A 229 3.92 0.99 8.29
N GLN A 230 4.69 0.82 7.21
CA GLN A 230 5.29 -0.45 6.85
C GLN A 230 6.80 -0.36 7.00
N GLY A 231 7.41 -1.46 7.43
CA GLY A 231 8.83 -1.49 7.67
C GLY A 231 9.38 -2.87 7.94
N TYR A 232 10.56 -2.89 8.55
CA TYR A 232 11.24 -4.11 8.98
C TYR A 232 11.54 -4.02 10.47
N GLN A 233 11.30 -5.12 11.18
CA GLN A 233 11.63 -5.21 12.59
C GLN A 233 12.20 -6.60 12.94
N PRO A 234 13.24 -6.67 13.79
CA PRO A 234 13.75 -7.92 14.33
C PRO A 234 13.01 -8.32 15.61
N PHE A 235 12.67 -9.60 15.72
CA PHE A 235 11.88 -10.17 16.80
C PHE A 235 12.58 -11.35 17.49
N GLU A 236 12.15 -11.64 18.72
CA GLU A 236 12.48 -12.86 19.45
C GLU A 236 11.21 -13.53 20.00
N VAL A 237 11.27 -14.86 20.18
CA VAL A 237 10.21 -15.61 20.86
C VAL A 237 10.49 -15.61 22.36
N ASP A 238 9.58 -15.09 23.18
CA ASP A 238 9.75 -14.91 24.63
C ASP A 238 10.13 -16.20 25.37
N SER A 239 9.57 -17.33 24.92
CA SER A 239 9.83 -18.64 25.51
C SER A 239 11.24 -19.17 25.21
N ASN A 240 11.92 -18.61 24.21
CA ASN A 240 13.25 -18.97 23.78
C ASN A 240 13.96 -17.79 23.08
N PRO A 241 14.67 -16.92 23.83
CA PRO A 241 15.36 -15.76 23.26
C PRO A 241 16.44 -16.08 22.20
N ASP A 242 16.88 -17.34 22.08
CA ASP A 242 17.79 -17.77 21.00
C ASP A 242 17.06 -18.03 19.66
N ALA A 243 15.72 -17.96 19.65
CA ALA A 243 14.85 -18.07 18.50
C ALA A 243 14.44 -16.67 18.02
N THR A 244 15.30 -16.05 17.21
CA THR A 244 15.12 -14.71 16.64
C THR A 244 14.81 -14.77 15.16
N PHE A 245 14.06 -13.80 14.66
CA PHE A 245 13.72 -13.71 13.23
C PHE A 245 13.56 -12.25 12.81
N ASN A 246 13.70 -11.99 11.51
CA ASN A 246 13.32 -10.71 10.91
C ASN A 246 11.98 -10.87 10.21
N ALA A 247 11.17 -9.82 10.26
CA ALA A 247 9.93 -9.75 9.51
C ALA A 247 9.80 -8.39 8.83
N VAL A 248 9.06 -8.37 7.71
CA VAL A 248 8.39 -7.15 7.28
C VAL A 248 7.13 -7.00 8.11
N GLU A 249 6.80 -5.79 8.49
CA GLU A 249 5.65 -5.49 9.31
C GLU A 249 4.87 -4.32 8.75
N THR A 250 3.60 -4.24 9.15
CA THR A 250 2.80 -3.03 9.03
C THR A 250 1.98 -2.85 10.28
N THR A 251 2.11 -1.67 10.87
CA THR A 251 1.21 -1.19 11.92
C THR A 251 0.20 -0.23 11.33
N THR A 252 -1.02 -0.28 11.85
CA THR A 252 -2.12 0.56 11.37
C THR A 252 -2.91 1.14 12.52
N ARG A 253 -3.49 2.32 12.27
CA ARG A 253 -4.42 2.98 13.18
C ARG A 253 -5.55 3.61 12.38
N ASP A 254 -6.76 3.56 12.92
CA ASP A 254 -7.91 4.26 12.36
C ASP A 254 -8.57 5.23 13.36
N GLY A 255 -9.32 6.20 12.83
CA GLY A 255 -10.04 7.18 13.62
C GLY A 255 -11.22 6.61 14.44
N LEU A 256 -11.49 5.31 14.35
CA LEU A 256 -12.49 4.60 15.14
C LEU A 256 -11.87 3.87 16.35
N GLY A 257 -10.54 3.86 16.47
CA GLY A 257 -9.79 3.24 17.55
C GLY A 257 -9.44 1.77 17.29
N PHE A 258 -9.49 1.31 16.03
CA PHE A 258 -8.84 0.05 15.67
C PHE A 258 -7.35 0.28 15.50
N HIS A 259 -6.58 -0.66 16.02
CA HIS A 259 -5.15 -0.78 15.81
C HIS A 259 -4.89 -2.15 15.22
N THR A 260 -4.04 -2.22 14.19
CA THR A 260 -3.62 -3.52 13.68
C THR A 260 -2.12 -3.61 13.53
N GLU A 261 -1.60 -4.81 13.67
CA GLU A 261 -0.22 -5.12 13.35
C GLU A 261 -0.18 -6.44 12.59
N ALA A 262 0.37 -6.40 11.38
CA ALA A 262 0.64 -7.59 10.59
C ALA A 262 2.15 -7.73 10.40
N PHE A 263 2.67 -8.94 10.49
CA PHE A 263 4.05 -9.20 10.08
C PHE A 263 4.18 -10.52 9.30
N LEU A 264 5.15 -10.53 8.39
CA LEU A 264 5.54 -11.68 7.59
C LEU A 264 7.01 -11.99 7.85
N VAL A 265 7.30 -13.19 8.35
CA VAL A 265 8.66 -13.64 8.65
C VAL A 265 9.45 -13.82 7.35
N THR A 266 10.53 -13.05 7.20
CA THR A 266 11.37 -13.05 5.99
C THR A 266 12.69 -13.79 6.18
N LYS A 267 13.18 -13.89 7.42
CA LYS A 267 14.45 -14.56 7.72
C LYS A 267 14.47 -15.11 9.15
N ASP A 268 14.86 -16.37 9.30
CA ASP A 268 15.31 -16.90 10.59
C ASP A 268 16.76 -16.44 10.85
N THR A 269 16.98 -15.78 11.99
CA THR A 269 18.28 -15.23 12.38
C THR A 269 18.85 -15.89 13.63
N GLY A 270 18.08 -16.78 14.26
CA GLY A 270 18.39 -17.40 15.54
C GLY A 270 19.39 -18.55 15.45
N THR A 271 19.75 -19.07 16.62
CA THR A 271 20.50 -20.33 16.74
C THR A 271 19.63 -21.50 17.19
N ALA A 272 18.38 -21.21 17.56
CA ALA A 272 17.34 -22.16 17.84
C ALA A 272 16.17 -21.99 16.85
N ASP A 273 15.40 -23.04 16.65
CA ASP A 273 14.25 -23.03 15.74
C ASP A 273 13.28 -21.87 16.11
N SER A 274 13.17 -20.89 15.21
CA SER A 274 12.23 -19.77 15.31
C SER A 274 10.94 -20.05 14.56
N LEU A 275 10.13 -19.01 14.34
CA LEU A 275 9.09 -19.06 13.34
C LEU A 275 9.70 -19.28 11.94
N PRO A 276 9.14 -20.18 11.12
CA PRO A 276 9.64 -20.41 9.78
C PRO A 276 9.38 -19.20 8.89
N VAL A 277 10.28 -18.96 7.93
CA VAL A 277 10.06 -18.00 6.83
C VAL A 277 8.71 -18.28 6.16
N GLY A 278 8.01 -17.21 5.78
CA GLY A 278 6.65 -17.29 5.24
C GLY A 278 5.55 -17.30 6.30
N SER A 279 5.88 -17.33 7.60
CA SER A 279 4.87 -17.22 8.65
C SER A 279 4.24 -15.83 8.65
N ILE A 280 2.91 -15.76 8.71
CA ILE A 280 2.14 -14.52 8.82
C ILE A 280 1.43 -14.47 10.15
N TYR A 281 1.46 -13.30 10.77
CA TYR A 281 0.65 -12.94 11.92
C TYR A 281 -0.12 -11.66 11.62
N ASN A 282 -1.30 -11.56 12.21
CA ASN A 282 -2.07 -10.32 12.23
C ASN A 282 -2.80 -10.18 13.55
N ILE A 283 -2.78 -8.97 14.10
CA ILE A 283 -3.46 -8.61 15.31
C ILE A 283 -4.36 -7.43 15.04
N ILE A 284 -5.60 -7.52 15.50
CA ILE A 284 -6.59 -6.46 15.42
C ILE A 284 -7.08 -6.18 16.83
N ASP A 285 -6.72 -5.01 17.35
CA ASP A 285 -7.12 -4.53 18.66
C ASP A 285 -8.23 -3.50 18.52
N TYR A 286 -9.28 -3.69 19.33
CA TYR A 286 -10.36 -2.74 19.47
C TYR A 286 -10.91 -2.76 20.89
N SER A 287 -10.77 -1.62 21.59
CA SER A 287 -11.20 -1.47 22.97
C SER A 287 -10.56 -2.51 23.90
N ASN A 288 -11.30 -3.55 24.31
CA ASN A 288 -10.83 -4.60 25.21
C ASN A 288 -10.81 -5.97 24.53
N MET A 289 -10.83 -6.00 23.21
CA MET A 289 -10.78 -7.21 22.41
C MET A 289 -9.57 -7.16 21.49
N SER A 290 -8.85 -8.28 21.41
CA SER A 290 -7.76 -8.51 20.47
C SER A 290 -8.09 -9.75 19.66
N ASN A 291 -8.04 -9.66 18.34
CA ASN A 291 -8.12 -10.82 17.45
C ASN A 291 -6.73 -11.12 16.93
N VAL A 292 -6.24 -12.34 17.19
CA VAL A 292 -4.90 -12.79 16.80
C VAL A 292 -5.04 -13.91 15.78
N TYR A 293 -4.66 -13.62 14.55
CA TYR A 293 -4.54 -14.58 13.45
C TYR A 293 -3.09 -15.01 13.26
N SER A 294 -2.87 -16.28 12.93
CA SER A 294 -1.56 -16.75 12.44
C SER A 294 -1.71 -17.81 11.36
N SER A 295 -0.79 -17.79 10.39
CA SER A 295 -0.59 -18.80 9.38
C SER A 295 0.88 -19.19 9.36
N ILE A 296 1.19 -20.41 9.78
CA ILE A 296 2.58 -20.84 10.04
C ILE A 296 2.92 -22.05 9.18
N PRO A 297 3.86 -21.93 8.22
CA PRO A 297 4.33 -23.05 7.42
C PRO A 297 4.77 -24.25 8.25
N GLN A 298 4.39 -25.46 7.82
CA GLN A 298 4.76 -26.71 8.48
C GLN A 298 5.57 -27.63 7.58
N ALA A 299 6.35 -28.53 8.19
CA ALA A 299 7.23 -29.46 7.48
C ALA A 299 6.47 -30.50 6.62
N ASP A 300 5.18 -30.72 6.85
CA ASP A 300 4.32 -31.58 6.03
C ASP A 300 3.70 -30.85 4.83
N GLY A 301 3.98 -29.56 4.67
CA GLY A 301 3.46 -28.70 3.61
C GLY A 301 2.01 -28.26 3.81
N ILE A 302 1.46 -28.43 5.01
CA ILE A 302 0.14 -27.91 5.38
C ILE A 302 0.31 -26.88 6.48
N ASP A 303 0.02 -25.61 6.17
CA ASP A 303 0.26 -24.54 7.13
C ASP A 303 -0.70 -24.66 8.31
N LYS A 304 -0.20 -24.27 9.48
CA LYS A 304 -0.98 -24.23 10.70
C LYS A 304 -1.65 -22.88 10.81
N VAL A 305 -2.91 -22.83 10.41
CA VAL A 305 -3.77 -21.65 10.56
C VAL A 305 -4.44 -21.64 11.93
N THR A 306 -4.39 -20.53 12.65
CA THR A 306 -5.12 -20.31 13.91
C THR A 306 -5.74 -18.93 13.96
N ASP A 307 -6.86 -18.81 14.66
CA ASP A 307 -7.48 -17.52 14.96
C ASP A 307 -8.03 -17.54 16.39
N THR A 308 -7.66 -16.56 17.20
CA THR A 308 -8.09 -16.45 18.59
C THR A 308 -8.58 -15.05 18.90
N LEU A 309 -9.79 -14.95 19.45
CA LEU A 309 -10.30 -13.71 20.04
C LEU A 309 -10.00 -13.70 21.54
N ILE A 310 -9.41 -12.62 22.03
CA ILE A 310 -8.94 -12.43 23.41
C ILE A 310 -9.66 -11.22 24.01
N ASP A 311 -10.29 -11.39 25.17
CA ASP A 311 -10.70 -10.26 26.01
C ASP A 311 -9.49 -9.82 26.85
N THR A 312 -8.88 -8.69 26.49
CA THR A 312 -7.64 -8.19 27.11
C THR A 312 -7.84 -7.75 28.55
N THR A 313 -9.09 -7.54 29.00
CA THR A 313 -9.38 -7.22 30.41
C THR A 313 -9.39 -8.46 31.30
N THR A 314 -9.91 -9.57 30.79
CA THR A 314 -10.10 -10.80 31.57
C THR A 314 -9.07 -11.89 31.26
N GLY A 315 -8.36 -11.77 30.13
CA GLY A 315 -7.51 -12.80 29.55
C GLY A 315 -8.30 -13.99 28.98
N GLN A 316 -9.62 -13.88 28.84
CA GLN A 316 -10.44 -14.95 28.29
C GLN A 316 -10.20 -15.09 26.79
N THR A 317 -9.90 -16.31 26.33
CA THR A 317 -9.74 -16.60 24.90
C THR A 317 -10.93 -17.37 24.33
N THR A 318 -11.21 -17.13 23.05
CA THR A 318 -12.17 -17.87 22.23
C THR A 318 -11.48 -18.29 20.94
N ASP A 319 -11.39 -19.60 20.72
CA ASP A 319 -10.84 -20.17 19.49
C ASP A 319 -11.83 -20.02 18.32
N LEU A 320 -11.42 -19.26 17.31
CA LEU A 320 -12.17 -19.00 16.08
C LEU A 320 -11.55 -19.73 14.87
N THR A 321 -10.53 -20.55 15.07
CA THR A 321 -9.78 -21.24 14.00
C THR A 321 -10.69 -21.97 13.02
N TYR A 322 -11.79 -22.55 13.50
CA TYR A 322 -12.74 -23.27 12.63
C TYR A 322 -13.42 -22.37 11.57
N LEU A 323 -13.49 -21.05 11.80
CA LEU A 323 -14.02 -20.08 10.83
C LEU A 323 -13.02 -19.78 9.72
N PHE A 324 -11.72 -19.88 10.03
CA PHE A 324 -10.65 -19.38 9.19
C PHE A 324 -9.66 -20.44 8.70
N ALA A 325 -9.79 -21.69 9.14
CA ALA A 325 -8.94 -22.80 8.74
C ALA A 325 -8.78 -22.97 7.21
N PRO A 326 -9.76 -22.64 6.34
CA PRO A 326 -9.57 -22.69 4.89
C PRO A 326 -8.75 -21.53 4.30
N TYR A 327 -8.46 -20.48 5.08
CA TYR A 327 -7.82 -19.25 4.63
C TYR A 327 -6.40 -19.19 5.19
N ASP A 328 -5.48 -19.63 4.36
CA ASP A 328 -4.07 -19.82 4.65
C ASP A 328 -3.30 -18.69 3.95
N ALA A 329 -3.06 -17.59 4.66
CA ALA A 329 -2.40 -16.42 4.09
C ALA A 329 -0.94 -16.71 3.71
N SER A 330 -0.32 -17.74 4.31
CA SER A 330 1.05 -18.15 4.00
C SER A 330 1.16 -19.12 2.82
N LEU A 331 0.01 -19.56 2.28
CA LEU A 331 -0.04 -20.54 1.21
C LEU A 331 0.74 -20.06 -0.02
N GLY A 332 1.74 -20.85 -0.39
CA GLY A 332 2.50 -20.66 -1.61
C GLY A 332 3.60 -19.58 -1.54
N LEU A 333 3.78 -18.91 -0.40
CA LEU A 333 4.82 -17.88 -0.24
C LEU A 333 6.24 -18.48 -0.33
N ASN A 334 6.43 -19.67 0.24
CA ASN A 334 7.76 -20.31 0.30
C ASN A 334 8.16 -21.07 -0.95
N ASP A 335 7.20 -21.41 -1.82
CA ASP A 335 7.47 -22.15 -3.07
C ASP A 335 7.16 -21.33 -4.33
N GLY A 336 6.79 -20.06 -4.16
CA GLY A 336 6.46 -19.12 -5.23
C GLY A 336 5.10 -19.39 -5.89
N THR A 337 4.30 -20.34 -5.39
CA THR A 337 2.96 -20.63 -5.95
C THR A 337 1.90 -19.62 -5.52
N ALA A 338 2.24 -18.67 -4.64
CA ALA A 338 1.39 -17.52 -4.33
C ALA A 338 1.23 -16.57 -5.52
N LEU A 339 2.21 -16.53 -6.42
CA LEU A 339 2.18 -15.75 -7.65
C LEU A 339 1.55 -16.55 -8.78
N HIS A 340 0.62 -15.94 -9.49
CA HIS A 340 -0.24 -16.62 -10.45
C HIS A 340 0.09 -16.20 -11.89
N PRO A 341 0.02 -17.14 -12.86
CA PRO A 341 0.26 -16.76 -14.24
C PRO A 341 -0.78 -15.75 -14.77
N ILE A 342 -0.33 -14.56 -15.18
CA ILE A 342 -1.18 -13.56 -15.84
C ILE A 342 -1.15 -13.80 -17.35
N THR A 343 -2.31 -13.99 -17.96
CA THR A 343 -2.41 -14.27 -19.41
C THR A 343 -3.17 -13.17 -20.13
N PHE A 344 -2.53 -12.57 -21.14
CA PHE A 344 -3.14 -11.60 -22.05
C PHE A 344 -2.74 -11.94 -23.50
N GLY A 345 -3.75 -12.11 -24.36
CA GLY A 345 -3.52 -12.57 -25.73
C GLY A 345 -2.91 -13.98 -25.79
N ASP A 346 -1.77 -14.12 -26.47
CA ASP A 346 -0.98 -15.35 -26.57
C ASP A 346 0.25 -15.38 -25.66
N ALA A 347 0.40 -14.36 -24.80
CA ALA A 347 1.46 -14.24 -23.82
C ALA A 347 0.95 -14.61 -22.42
N THR A 348 1.83 -15.25 -21.65
CA THR A 348 1.64 -15.54 -20.23
C THR A 348 2.85 -15.03 -19.47
N ILE A 349 2.62 -14.24 -18.43
CA ILE A 349 3.62 -13.80 -17.46
C ILE A 349 3.56 -14.74 -16.27
N HIS A 350 4.71 -15.20 -15.79
CA HIS A 350 4.83 -15.87 -14.50
C HIS A 350 6.29 -15.81 -13.99
N PRO A 351 6.52 -16.02 -12.69
CA PRO A 351 7.86 -16.02 -12.11
C PRO A 351 8.79 -17.02 -12.78
N ILE A 352 10.06 -16.67 -12.91
CA ILE A 352 11.08 -17.59 -13.40
C ILE A 352 11.41 -18.59 -12.28
N SER A 353 11.27 -19.89 -12.55
CA SER A 353 11.43 -20.94 -11.55
C SER A 353 12.75 -20.83 -10.76
N GLY A 354 12.65 -20.91 -9.44
CA GLY A 354 13.81 -20.97 -8.53
C GLY A 354 14.29 -19.62 -7.99
N ALA A 355 13.68 -18.50 -8.40
CA ALA A 355 13.71 -17.27 -7.63
C ALA A 355 12.74 -17.39 -6.45
N GLN A 356 13.13 -16.85 -5.29
CA GLN A 356 12.23 -16.65 -4.16
C GLN A 356 11.95 -15.15 -4.09
N GLU A 357 10.68 -14.78 -3.98
CA GLU A 357 10.26 -13.40 -3.80
C GLU A 357 11.00 -12.78 -2.60
N ALA A 358 11.59 -11.61 -2.82
CA ALA A 358 12.16 -10.82 -1.73
C ALA A 358 11.06 -9.91 -1.19
N PHE A 359 10.41 -10.35 -0.11
CA PHE A 359 9.32 -9.63 0.52
C PHE A 359 9.77 -8.26 1.06
N THR A 360 9.01 -7.23 0.73
CA THR A 360 9.25 -5.84 1.10
C THR A 360 8.15 -5.24 1.96
N GLY A 361 6.98 -5.89 2.04
CA GLY A 361 5.87 -5.41 2.85
C GLY A 361 4.75 -6.44 3.01
N ILE A 362 3.90 -6.20 4.00
CA ILE A 362 2.63 -6.89 4.22
C ILE A 362 1.60 -5.85 4.64
N ASN A 363 0.36 -5.88 4.19
CA ASN A 363 -0.71 -5.00 4.67
C ASN A 363 -2.07 -5.72 4.66
N GLY A 364 -3.12 -5.06 5.13
CA GLY A 364 -4.50 -5.55 5.12
C GLY A 364 -4.88 -6.32 6.39
N LEU A 365 -5.94 -7.13 6.30
CA LEU A 365 -6.57 -7.77 7.46
C LEU A 365 -6.62 -9.31 7.32
N PRO A 366 -5.47 -10.01 7.41
CA PRO A 366 -5.44 -11.47 7.41
C PRO A 366 -6.52 -12.10 8.32
N PRO A 367 -7.13 -13.23 7.91
CA PRO A 367 -6.73 -14.06 6.76
C PRO A 367 -7.15 -13.54 5.38
N GLY A 368 -7.92 -12.47 5.28
CA GLY A 368 -8.42 -11.94 4.00
C GLY A 368 -7.80 -10.63 3.62
N ASN A 369 -7.67 -10.41 2.32
CA ASN A 369 -7.17 -9.16 1.79
C ASN A 369 -5.76 -8.83 2.33
N ALA A 370 -4.98 -9.87 2.64
CA ALA A 370 -3.58 -9.74 3.02
C ALA A 370 -2.78 -9.39 1.78
N SER A 371 -2.28 -8.16 1.72
CA SER A 371 -1.46 -7.64 0.65
C SER A 371 -0.01 -7.95 0.92
N ILE A 372 0.55 -8.95 0.27
CA ILE A 372 1.97 -9.29 0.34
C ILE A 372 2.69 -8.57 -0.79
N GLN A 373 3.72 -7.83 -0.42
CA GLN A 373 4.51 -7.02 -1.33
C GLN A 373 5.94 -7.55 -1.38
N GLY A 374 6.55 -7.51 -2.56
CA GLY A 374 7.92 -7.97 -2.75
C GLY A 374 8.48 -7.63 -4.12
N THR A 375 9.65 -8.19 -4.39
CA THR A 375 10.29 -8.11 -5.71
C THR A 375 10.57 -9.51 -6.24
N ASP A 376 10.29 -9.73 -7.53
CA ASP A 376 10.58 -11.00 -8.20
C ASP A 376 10.95 -10.79 -9.68
N THR A 377 11.51 -11.81 -10.31
CA THR A 377 11.85 -11.85 -11.73
C THR A 377 10.86 -12.72 -12.50
N PHE A 378 10.25 -12.12 -13.51
CA PHE A 378 9.24 -12.72 -14.33
C PHE A 378 9.75 -12.99 -15.75
N GLY A 379 9.13 -13.96 -16.40
CA GLY A 379 9.29 -14.22 -17.82
C GLY A 379 7.98 -13.97 -18.56
N ILE A 380 8.07 -13.45 -19.79
CA ILE A 380 6.95 -13.45 -20.74
C ILE A 380 7.09 -14.67 -21.65
N TYR A 381 6.08 -15.54 -21.67
CA TYR A 381 6.08 -16.80 -22.42
C TYR A 381 5.01 -16.73 -23.49
N SER A 382 5.36 -17.07 -24.73
CA SER A 382 4.43 -17.06 -25.87
C SER A 382 4.41 -18.38 -26.62
N GLY A 383 3.29 -18.67 -27.27
CA GLY A 383 3.16 -19.83 -28.17
C GLY A 383 3.35 -21.21 -27.50
N GLY A 384 3.16 -21.30 -26.18
CA GLY A 384 3.34 -22.53 -25.40
C GLY A 384 4.81 -22.94 -25.20
N SER A 385 5.75 -22.00 -25.37
CA SER A 385 7.16 -22.20 -25.03
C SER A 385 7.37 -22.17 -23.51
N ASP A 386 8.19 -23.07 -22.98
CA ASP A 386 8.67 -23.05 -21.59
C ASP A 386 9.91 -22.15 -21.41
N THR A 387 10.38 -21.49 -22.48
CA THR A 387 11.45 -20.49 -22.44
C THR A 387 10.84 -19.11 -22.63
N PRO A 388 11.14 -18.14 -21.74
CA PRO A 388 10.59 -16.80 -21.88
C PRO A 388 11.17 -16.09 -23.11
N SER A 389 10.35 -15.32 -23.82
CA SER A 389 10.78 -14.46 -24.92
C SER A 389 11.49 -13.20 -24.43
N THR A 390 11.14 -12.73 -23.24
CA THR A 390 11.80 -11.64 -22.51
C THR A 390 11.63 -11.85 -21.01
N THR A 391 12.51 -11.27 -20.22
CA THR A 391 12.47 -11.30 -18.75
C THR A 391 12.47 -9.88 -18.19
N PHE A 392 11.90 -9.71 -17.00
CA PHE A 392 11.89 -8.43 -16.30
C PHE A 392 11.83 -8.63 -14.79
N THR A 393 12.31 -7.66 -14.04
CA THR A 393 12.07 -7.55 -12.59
C THR A 393 10.87 -6.65 -12.36
N ALA A 394 10.04 -7.01 -11.39
CA ALA A 394 8.90 -6.20 -10.98
C ALA A 394 8.75 -6.16 -9.46
N ASP A 395 8.24 -5.02 -8.99
CA ASP A 395 7.59 -4.95 -7.69
C ASP A 395 6.24 -5.63 -7.84
N VAL A 396 5.94 -6.57 -6.94
CA VAL A 396 4.73 -7.38 -6.97
C VAL A 396 3.93 -7.16 -5.71
N THR A 397 2.61 -7.05 -5.88
CA THR A 397 1.64 -7.04 -4.79
C THR A 397 0.60 -8.10 -5.05
N ASN A 398 0.58 -9.14 -4.22
CA ASN A 398 -0.44 -10.17 -4.26
C ASN A 398 -1.41 -10.00 -3.08
N ILE A 399 -2.70 -10.19 -3.35
CA ILE A 399 -3.76 -10.16 -2.35
C ILE A 399 -4.53 -11.46 -2.44
N GLN A 400 -4.48 -12.24 -1.37
CA GLN A 400 -5.38 -13.37 -1.20
C GLN A 400 -6.72 -12.89 -0.64
N GLU A 401 -7.79 -13.14 -1.37
CA GLU A 401 -9.13 -12.75 -0.95
C GLU A 401 -9.75 -13.82 -0.05
N MET A 402 -10.50 -13.34 0.95
CA MET A 402 -11.11 -14.19 1.98
C MET A 402 -12.28 -15.04 1.47
N PHE A 403 -12.78 -14.78 0.26
CA PHE A 403 -13.97 -15.44 -0.25
C PHE A 403 -13.74 -15.91 -1.68
N TYR A 404 -13.98 -17.21 -1.89
CA TYR A 404 -13.83 -17.90 -3.17
C TYR A 404 -12.36 -17.98 -3.61
N SER A 405 -12.07 -18.69 -4.71
CA SER A 405 -10.73 -18.78 -5.29
C SER A 405 -10.36 -17.46 -6.01
N HIS A 406 -10.51 -16.35 -5.28
CA HIS A 406 -10.27 -14.98 -5.72
C HIS A 406 -8.88 -14.58 -5.23
N TYR A 407 -8.17 -13.84 -6.06
CA TYR A 407 -6.94 -13.17 -5.68
C TYR A 407 -6.77 -11.98 -6.62
N SER A 408 -5.97 -11.02 -6.19
CA SER A 408 -5.54 -9.91 -7.02
C SER A 408 -4.00 -9.87 -7.02
N GLU A 409 -3.41 -9.60 -8.17
CA GLU A 409 -1.97 -9.53 -8.36
C GLU A 409 -1.66 -8.31 -9.22
N ALA A 410 -0.80 -7.43 -8.74
CA ALA A 410 -0.33 -6.29 -9.50
C ALA A 410 1.19 -6.32 -9.61
N LEU A 411 1.70 -6.00 -10.80
CA LEU A 411 3.11 -5.94 -11.15
C LEU A 411 3.44 -4.53 -11.62
N LEU A 412 4.49 -3.93 -11.07
CA LEU A 412 5.14 -2.74 -11.60
C LEU A 412 6.51 -3.13 -12.12
N VAL A 413 6.73 -2.97 -13.43
CA VAL A 413 7.99 -3.33 -14.08
C VAL A 413 9.07 -2.32 -13.73
N THR A 414 10.15 -2.77 -13.11
CA THR A 414 11.26 -1.91 -12.64
C THR A 414 12.55 -2.07 -13.43
N ASP A 415 12.75 -3.23 -14.07
CA ASP A 415 13.89 -3.48 -14.95
C ASP A 415 13.53 -4.51 -16.05
N SER A 416 13.36 -4.05 -17.27
CA SER A 416 13.04 -4.90 -18.42
C SER A 416 14.25 -5.20 -19.30
N SER A 417 14.43 -6.48 -19.64
CA SER A 417 15.46 -6.89 -20.61
C SER A 417 15.12 -6.51 -22.06
N ASP A 418 13.85 -6.21 -22.35
CA ASP A 418 13.39 -5.66 -23.64
C ASP A 418 12.28 -4.62 -23.44
N PRO A 419 12.66 -3.34 -23.21
CA PRO A 419 11.71 -2.25 -23.01
C PRO A 419 10.82 -1.96 -24.23
N THR A 420 11.10 -2.56 -25.40
CA THR A 420 10.23 -2.40 -26.59
C THR A 420 9.03 -3.33 -26.56
N VAL A 421 9.06 -4.35 -25.70
CA VAL A 421 7.96 -5.30 -25.47
C VAL A 421 7.24 -4.99 -24.17
N LEU A 422 8.01 -4.67 -23.12
CA LEU A 422 7.48 -4.35 -21.80
C LEU A 422 8.38 -3.28 -21.15
N PRO A 423 8.09 -1.99 -21.32
CA PRO A 423 8.89 -0.90 -20.76
C PRO A 423 8.90 -0.87 -19.22
N ASP A 424 9.95 -0.29 -18.65
CA ASP A 424 9.97 0.09 -17.23
C ASP A 424 8.83 1.09 -16.94
N GLY A 425 8.22 0.97 -15.77
CA GLY A 425 7.02 1.71 -15.40
C GLY A 425 5.71 1.06 -15.87
N SER A 426 5.75 -0.04 -16.63
CA SER A 426 4.53 -0.76 -17.00
C SER A 426 3.82 -1.31 -15.76
N ILE A 427 2.50 -1.14 -15.70
CA ILE A 427 1.64 -1.75 -14.70
C ILE A 427 0.83 -2.88 -15.32
N ILE A 428 0.77 -4.02 -14.64
CA ILE A 428 -0.10 -5.13 -15.00
C ILE A 428 -0.85 -5.55 -13.75
N ASP A 429 -2.18 -5.45 -13.75
CA ASP A 429 -3.04 -5.85 -12.64
C ASP A 429 -3.99 -6.95 -13.11
N MET A 430 -4.11 -8.00 -12.32
CA MET A 430 -5.09 -9.06 -12.52
C MET A 430 -5.88 -9.28 -11.24
N THR A 431 -7.20 -9.22 -11.35
CA THR A 431 -8.11 -9.63 -10.28
C THR A 431 -8.98 -10.78 -10.75
N THR A 432 -8.88 -11.96 -10.14
CA THR A 432 -9.76 -13.09 -10.44
C THR A 432 -10.98 -13.15 -9.54
N TYR A 433 -12.13 -13.45 -10.16
CA TYR A 433 -13.40 -13.68 -9.49
C TYR A 433 -13.77 -15.18 -9.48
N GLY A 434 -12.76 -16.04 -9.64
CA GLY A 434 -12.93 -17.49 -9.70
C GLY A 434 -13.75 -17.95 -10.91
N SER A 435 -13.96 -19.26 -11.02
CA SER A 435 -14.78 -19.88 -12.10
C SER A 435 -14.41 -19.46 -13.53
N GLY A 436 -13.16 -19.04 -13.77
CA GLY A 436 -12.67 -18.56 -15.07
C GLY A 436 -13.03 -17.11 -15.40
N PHE A 437 -13.44 -16.31 -14.41
CA PHE A 437 -13.63 -14.87 -14.52
C PHE A 437 -12.41 -14.13 -13.96
N ALA A 438 -11.93 -13.12 -14.68
CA ALA A 438 -10.90 -12.20 -14.20
C ALA A 438 -10.98 -10.84 -14.91
N SER A 439 -10.57 -9.77 -14.24
CA SER A 439 -10.17 -8.52 -14.88
C SER A 439 -8.66 -8.56 -15.06
N VAL A 440 -8.18 -8.22 -16.26
CA VAL A 440 -6.75 -8.06 -16.55
C VAL A 440 -6.56 -6.68 -17.13
N TYR A 441 -5.92 -5.81 -16.38
CA TYR A 441 -5.51 -4.49 -16.78
C TYR A 441 -4.02 -4.49 -17.10
N ALA A 442 -3.63 -3.77 -18.15
CA ALA A 442 -2.24 -3.51 -18.46
C ALA A 442 -2.09 -2.10 -19.01
N ASP A 443 -1.10 -1.41 -18.52
CA ASP A 443 -0.72 -0.08 -18.97
C ASP A 443 0.77 -0.03 -19.25
N LEU A 444 1.09 0.08 -20.54
CA LEU A 444 2.43 -0.12 -21.07
C LEU A 444 2.94 1.18 -21.71
N PRO A 445 3.87 1.90 -21.04
CA PRO A 445 4.31 3.21 -21.48
C PRO A 445 4.88 3.26 -22.90
N GLY A 446 4.44 4.22 -23.70
CA GLY A 446 5.00 4.47 -25.04
C GLY A 446 4.77 3.37 -26.09
N LEU A 447 4.05 2.28 -25.78
CA LEU A 447 3.74 1.21 -26.74
C LEU A 447 2.45 1.44 -27.54
N GLY A 448 1.70 2.48 -27.20
CA GLY A 448 0.50 2.92 -27.91
C GLY A 448 0.81 3.67 -29.21
N THR A 449 -0.24 4.11 -29.89
CA THR A 449 -0.09 4.91 -31.12
C THR A 449 0.57 6.25 -30.81
N ASP A 450 1.44 6.73 -31.70
CA ASP A 450 2.12 8.04 -31.58
C ASP A 450 2.96 8.23 -30.30
N GLY A 451 3.38 7.12 -29.65
CA GLY A 451 4.18 7.15 -28.42
C GLY A 451 3.37 7.37 -27.14
N HIS A 452 2.05 7.26 -27.21
CA HIS A 452 1.19 7.20 -26.03
C HIS A 452 1.29 5.84 -25.32
N ASN A 453 0.74 5.76 -24.11
CA ASN A 453 0.64 4.51 -23.38
C ASN A 453 -0.32 3.53 -24.08
N LEU A 454 0.00 2.24 -24.05
CA LEU A 454 -0.91 1.18 -24.46
C LEU A 454 -1.68 0.70 -23.23
N ILE A 455 -2.88 1.23 -23.05
CA ILE A 455 -3.79 0.85 -21.98
C ILE A 455 -4.77 -0.20 -22.49
N THR A 456 -4.88 -1.31 -21.76
CA THR A 456 -5.86 -2.37 -22.02
C THR A 456 -6.54 -2.77 -20.72
N ASP A 457 -7.83 -3.06 -20.78
CA ASP A 457 -8.58 -3.64 -19.67
C ASP A 457 -9.47 -4.73 -20.25
N THR A 458 -9.33 -5.96 -19.79
CA THR A 458 -10.03 -7.11 -20.33
C THR A 458 -10.74 -7.88 -19.23
N LEU A 459 -12.06 -7.98 -19.35
CA LEU A 459 -12.84 -8.97 -18.60
C LEU A 459 -12.73 -10.33 -19.29
N VAL A 460 -11.92 -11.21 -18.72
CA VAL A 460 -11.82 -12.62 -19.08
C VAL A 460 -13.04 -13.35 -18.52
N THR A 461 -13.70 -14.15 -19.36
CA THR A 461 -14.80 -15.03 -18.92
C THR A 461 -14.71 -16.40 -19.58
N PRO A 462 -15.37 -17.44 -19.04
CA PRO A 462 -15.46 -18.74 -19.69
C PRO A 462 -16.14 -18.73 -21.07
N PHE A 463 -16.83 -17.63 -21.42
CA PHE A 463 -17.59 -17.48 -22.66
C PHE A 463 -16.85 -16.63 -23.71
N GLY A 464 -15.65 -16.15 -23.38
CA GLY A 464 -14.85 -15.25 -24.19
C GLY A 464 -14.49 -13.97 -23.44
N ASN A 465 -13.53 -13.23 -24.00
CA ASN A 465 -13.01 -12.01 -23.40
C ASN A 465 -13.82 -10.81 -23.88
N THR A 466 -14.06 -9.87 -22.98
CA THR A 466 -14.67 -8.57 -23.27
C THR A 466 -13.66 -7.49 -22.97
N ASP A 467 -13.35 -6.68 -23.97
CA ASP A 467 -12.54 -5.48 -23.80
C ASP A 467 -13.36 -4.44 -23.03
N LEU A 468 -12.87 -4.08 -21.85
CA LEU A 468 -13.40 -3.06 -20.98
C LEU A 468 -12.71 -1.71 -21.17
N THR A 469 -11.69 -1.63 -22.06
CA THR A 469 -10.69 -0.55 -22.17
C THR A 469 -11.12 0.71 -21.43
N SER A 470 -10.57 0.84 -20.24
CA SER A 470 -10.84 1.96 -19.35
C SER A 470 -10.14 3.23 -19.87
N LEU A 471 -10.54 4.39 -19.35
CA LEU A 471 -9.82 5.65 -19.55
C LEU A 471 -8.76 5.87 -18.45
N ILE A 472 -8.40 4.83 -17.69
CA ILE A 472 -7.48 4.92 -16.56
C ILE A 472 -6.05 4.67 -17.07
N ASP A 473 -5.18 5.66 -16.88
CA ASP A 473 -3.76 5.65 -17.22
C ASP A 473 -2.95 5.53 -15.92
N ALA A 474 -2.85 4.31 -15.38
CA ALA A 474 -2.23 4.06 -14.08
C ALA A 474 -0.69 4.20 -14.14
N SER A 475 -0.09 4.01 -15.32
CA SER A 475 1.35 4.11 -15.53
C SER A 475 1.84 5.53 -15.77
N ALA A 476 0.92 6.50 -15.86
CA ALA A 476 1.22 7.91 -16.01
C ALA A 476 2.33 8.36 -15.04
N GLY A 477 3.47 8.78 -15.59
CA GLY A 477 4.58 9.29 -14.79
C GLY A 477 5.52 8.24 -14.20
N LEU A 478 5.28 6.94 -14.41
CA LEU A 478 6.14 5.86 -13.95
C LEU A 478 7.27 5.51 -14.93
N SER A 479 7.16 5.93 -16.20
CA SER A 479 8.15 5.62 -17.24
C SER A 479 9.29 6.64 -17.30
N PRO A 480 10.52 6.22 -17.69
CA PRO A 480 11.59 7.14 -18.06
C PRO A 480 11.23 8.09 -19.21
N SER A 481 10.31 7.72 -20.10
CA SER A 481 9.79 8.62 -21.14
C SER A 481 8.98 9.79 -20.58
N ASP A 482 8.47 9.62 -19.36
CA ASP A 482 7.59 10.55 -18.67
C ASP A 482 8.36 11.36 -17.61
N GLY A 483 9.63 11.02 -17.36
CA GLY A 483 10.54 11.76 -16.50
C GLY A 483 11.22 10.96 -15.39
N LEU A 484 10.99 9.65 -15.27
CA LEU A 484 11.62 8.84 -14.21
C LEU A 484 13.12 8.57 -14.48
N VAL A 485 13.94 8.64 -13.43
CA VAL A 485 15.37 8.29 -13.49
C VAL A 485 15.57 6.86 -12.98
N THR A 486 16.24 6.05 -13.80
CA THR A 486 16.49 4.60 -13.68
C THR A 486 17.02 4.10 -12.33
N PHE A 487 16.55 2.91 -11.94
CA PHE A 487 16.76 2.14 -10.70
C PHE A 487 18.20 1.69 -10.35
N LEU A 488 19.19 1.94 -11.22
CA LEU A 488 20.56 1.46 -11.04
C LEU A 488 21.42 2.46 -10.25
N ASP A 489 21.31 2.45 -8.91
CA ASP A 489 22.39 2.79 -7.95
C ASP A 489 21.84 2.79 -6.50
N ALA A 490 21.39 1.62 -6.02
CA ALA A 490 20.93 1.47 -4.63
C ALA A 490 21.84 0.49 -3.87
N PRO A 491 22.82 0.96 -3.07
CA PRO A 491 23.80 0.11 -2.37
C PRO A 491 23.24 -0.69 -1.17
N TRP A 492 21.92 -0.74 -0.96
CA TRP A 492 21.34 -1.33 0.25
C TRP A 492 21.33 -2.87 0.22
N LEU A 493 21.26 -3.52 -0.95
CA LEU A 493 21.37 -4.99 -1.06
C LEU A 493 22.73 -5.55 -0.58
N ASP A 494 23.79 -4.74 -0.66
CA ASP A 494 25.11 -5.09 -0.11
C ASP A 494 25.17 -4.92 1.42
N LEU A 495 24.31 -4.07 2.00
CA LEU A 495 24.20 -3.91 3.45
C LEU A 495 23.59 -5.17 4.09
N PHE A 496 22.59 -5.79 3.44
CA PHE A 496 21.87 -6.96 3.96
C PHE A 496 22.61 -8.30 3.79
N ASN A 497 23.56 -8.40 2.86
CA ASN A 497 24.44 -9.57 2.74
C ASN A 497 25.63 -9.53 3.71
N SER A 498 25.76 -8.48 4.52
CA SER A 498 26.89 -8.26 5.42
C SER A 498 26.56 -8.28 6.93
N PHE A 499 25.32 -8.60 7.31
CA PHE A 499 24.90 -8.82 8.71
C PHE A 499 24.25 -10.20 8.92
#